data_AF-A0A3D5TPX0-F1
#
_entry.id   AF-A0A3D5TPX0-F1
#
_cell.length_a   1.000
_cell.length_b   1.000
_cell.length_c   1.000
_cell.angle_alpha   90.00
_cell.angle_beta   90.00
_cell.angle_gamma   90.00
#
_symmetry.space_group_name_H-M   'P 1'
#
loop_
_entity.id
_entity.type
_entity.pdbx_description
1 polymer ?
#
loop_
_entity_poly.entity_id
_entity_poly.type
_entity_poly.pdbx_seq_one_letter_code
_entity_poly.pdbx_strand_id
1 'polypeptide(L)'
;MAKDVLFKTMTFGGFNKEDVLEYIRAQQTQLTDTQKKLKETEESASSAIKRTKELETLLSEQQTRVEEYSALSEEYAKKIFALEDEVNSLNEKLNSVEVGCERAKDVEGQIGALVLDALLYSDKIIRSAKASAKGISNQTKQTIEEAASGVDEIGEDISQMSDNFGVVVASLVSKINSLSTNLSSVADKLDSQEDEIDEHQFTFGENGEVKLPSLTDEDFGDSDGSDIEISDEEISNLVNVLNAGGGLDFKFTAPDEDEAADIEPDGVHSEEAVTEEPVKSDESEDISELTKKFLGED
;
A
#
# COMPACT_ATOMS: atom_id res chain seq x y z
N MET A 1 -36.83 149.45 -23.03
CA MET A 1 -37.71 149.97 -24.11
C MET A 1 -37.89 148.88 -25.14
N ALA A 2 -39.15 148.62 -25.51
CA ALA A 2 -39.55 147.61 -26.47
C ALA A 2 -38.83 147.77 -27.82
N LYS A 3 -38.31 146.66 -28.36
CA LYS A 3 -38.17 146.49 -29.80
C LYS A 3 -39.18 145.43 -30.21
N ASP A 4 -40.38 145.92 -30.48
CA ASP A 4 -41.48 145.15 -31.05
C ASP A 4 -41.05 144.73 -32.46
N VAL A 5 -40.72 143.45 -32.64
CA VAL A 5 -40.49 142.87 -33.95
C VAL A 5 -41.86 142.65 -34.59
N LEU A 6 -42.24 143.58 -35.47
CA LEU A 6 -43.46 143.51 -36.26
C LEU A 6 -43.41 142.35 -37.24
N PHE A 7 -44.18 141.29 -36.97
CA PHE A 7 -44.70 140.40 -38.01
C PHE A 7 -45.93 141.09 -38.64
N LYS A 8 -45.75 141.78 -39.77
CA LYS A 8 -46.83 142.35 -40.62
C LYS A 8 -47.69 141.21 -41.23
N THR A 9 -48.98 141.34 -41.56
CA THR A 9 -49.95 142.46 -41.55
C THR A 9 -51.38 141.93 -41.73
N MET A 10 -52.33 142.71 -41.22
CA MET A 10 -53.75 142.75 -41.55
C MET A 10 -54.09 142.42 -43.02
N THR A 11 -55.18 141.66 -43.24
CA THR A 11 -56.02 141.47 -44.45
C THR A 11 -56.05 140.12 -45.18
N PHE A 12 -55.05 139.23 -45.13
CA PHE A 12 -55.22 137.81 -45.53
C PHE A 12 -54.09 136.99 -44.86
N GLY A 13 -54.43 136.04 -43.98
CA GLY A 13 -53.50 135.00 -43.53
C GLY A 13 -52.27 135.46 -42.71
N GLY A 14 -52.45 136.32 -41.70
CA GLY A 14 -51.42 136.62 -40.70
C GLY A 14 -51.60 135.80 -39.42
N PHE A 15 -50.53 135.19 -38.92
CA PHE A 15 -50.57 134.38 -37.69
C PHE A 15 -50.83 135.25 -36.44
N ASN A 16 -51.81 134.87 -35.63
CA ASN A 16 -52.05 135.47 -34.31
C ASN A 16 -50.87 135.16 -33.39
N LYS A 17 -50.27 136.21 -32.82
CA LYS A 17 -49.14 136.10 -31.89
C LYS A 17 -49.45 135.21 -30.68
N GLU A 18 -50.67 135.29 -30.14
CA GLU A 18 -51.05 134.46 -28.99
C GLU A 18 -51.19 132.99 -29.36
N ASP A 19 -51.84 132.66 -30.49
CA ASP A 19 -51.96 131.28 -30.98
C ASP A 19 -50.59 130.64 -31.25
N VAL A 20 -49.64 131.42 -31.77
CA VAL A 20 -48.25 130.98 -31.96
C VAL A 20 -47.55 130.75 -30.62
N LEU A 21 -47.76 131.62 -29.62
CA LEU A 21 -47.18 131.43 -28.28
C LEU A 21 -47.81 130.26 -27.54
N GLU A 22 -49.11 130.02 -27.68
CA GLU A 22 -49.81 128.85 -27.14
C GLU A 22 -49.31 127.56 -27.80
N TYR A 23 -49.11 127.57 -29.11
CA TYR A 23 -48.48 126.45 -29.83
C TYR A 23 -47.04 126.18 -29.36
N ILE A 24 -46.23 127.23 -29.15
CA ILE A 24 -44.87 127.09 -28.60
C ILE A 24 -44.91 126.53 -27.18
N ARG A 25 -45.81 127.01 -26.32
CA ARG A 25 -46.00 126.48 -24.96
C ARG A 25 -46.43 125.00 -25.01
N ALA A 26 -47.38 124.65 -25.86
CA ALA A 26 -47.83 123.27 -26.05
C ALA A 26 -46.68 122.37 -26.55
N GLN A 27 -45.86 122.84 -27.51
CA GLN A 27 -44.67 122.13 -27.96
C GLN A 27 -43.63 121.98 -26.83
N GLN A 28 -43.40 123.01 -26.01
CA GLN A 28 -42.47 122.93 -24.87
C GLN A 28 -42.95 121.93 -23.81
N THR A 29 -44.24 121.90 -23.50
CA THR A 29 -44.85 120.91 -22.60
C THR A 29 -44.71 119.51 -23.17
N GLN A 30 -45.05 119.31 -24.46
CA GLN A 30 -44.91 118.02 -25.12
C GLN A 30 -43.45 117.54 -25.17
N LEU A 31 -42.49 118.44 -25.39
CA LEU A 31 -41.06 118.12 -25.39
C LEU A 31 -40.60 117.70 -23.98
N THR A 32 -41.08 118.36 -22.94
CA THR A 32 -40.77 118.00 -21.55
C THR A 32 -41.37 116.65 -21.16
N ASP A 33 -42.62 116.39 -21.52
CA ASP A 33 -43.30 115.12 -21.24
C ASP A 33 -42.67 113.95 -22.01
N THR A 34 -42.28 114.17 -23.27
CA THR A 34 -41.56 113.17 -24.06
C THR A 34 -40.17 112.90 -23.52
N GLN A 35 -39.44 113.92 -23.08
CA GLN A 35 -38.13 113.76 -22.43
C GLN A 35 -38.25 112.99 -21.10
N LYS A 36 -39.30 113.25 -20.32
CA LYS A 36 -39.58 112.50 -19.08
C LYS A 36 -39.85 111.02 -19.37
N LYS A 37 -40.74 110.74 -20.34
CA LYS A 37 -41.03 109.35 -20.77
C LYS A 37 -39.80 108.66 -21.32
N LEU A 38 -38.99 109.36 -22.12
CA LEU A 38 -37.73 108.84 -22.66
C LEU A 38 -36.80 108.39 -21.52
N LYS A 39 -36.63 109.23 -20.50
CA LYS A 39 -35.79 108.92 -19.34
C LYS A 39 -36.32 107.72 -18.55
N GLU A 40 -37.63 107.66 -18.29
CA GLU A 40 -38.26 106.51 -17.62
C GLU A 40 -38.07 105.21 -18.43
N THR A 41 -38.19 105.27 -19.76
CA THR A 41 -37.94 104.12 -20.63
C THR A 41 -36.46 103.73 -20.67
N GLU A 42 -35.54 104.69 -20.61
CA GLU A 42 -34.09 104.44 -20.58
C GLU A 42 -33.66 103.77 -19.27
N GLU A 43 -34.20 104.22 -18.14
CA GLU A 43 -33.97 103.61 -16.83
C GLU A 43 -34.54 102.18 -16.75
N SER A 44 -35.73 101.97 -17.34
CA SER A 44 -36.34 100.64 -17.46
C SER A 44 -35.51 99.71 -18.36
N ALA A 45 -35.06 100.21 -19.52
CA ALA A 45 -34.20 99.45 -20.44
C ALA A 45 -32.86 99.09 -19.79
N SER A 46 -32.23 100.02 -19.06
CA SER A 46 -30.99 99.78 -18.32
C SER A 46 -31.16 98.71 -17.25
N SER A 47 -32.27 98.74 -16.50
CA SER A 47 -32.61 97.70 -15.51
C SER A 47 -32.85 96.34 -16.15
N ALA A 48 -33.55 96.30 -17.30
CA ALA A 48 -33.78 95.08 -18.04
C ALA A 48 -32.47 94.47 -18.57
N ILE A 49 -31.57 95.28 -19.12
CA ILE A 49 -30.25 94.84 -19.59
C ILE A 49 -29.42 94.22 -18.46
N LYS A 50 -29.43 94.82 -17.27
CA LYS A 50 -28.73 94.24 -16.09
C LYS A 50 -29.30 92.87 -15.74
N ARG A 51 -30.63 92.73 -15.67
CA ARG A 51 -31.28 91.47 -15.37
C ARG A 51 -31.00 90.41 -16.44
N THR A 52 -30.97 90.78 -17.72
CA THR A 52 -30.62 89.85 -18.79
C THR A 52 -29.21 89.31 -18.63
N LYS A 53 -28.23 90.16 -18.29
CA LYS A 53 -26.84 89.72 -18.04
C LYS A 53 -26.72 88.79 -16.83
N GLU A 54 -27.46 89.05 -15.76
CA GLU A 54 -27.51 88.17 -14.59
C GLU A 54 -28.10 86.80 -14.96
N LEU A 55 -29.18 86.77 -15.74
CA LEU A 55 -29.80 85.53 -16.20
C LEU A 55 -28.90 84.76 -17.17
N GLU A 56 -28.19 85.43 -18.07
CA GLU A 56 -27.19 84.80 -18.95
C GLU A 56 -26.05 84.16 -18.15
N THR A 57 -25.59 84.84 -17.08
CA THR A 57 -24.55 84.31 -16.19
C THR A 57 -25.04 83.06 -15.45
N LEU A 58 -26.25 83.10 -14.88
CA LEU A 58 -26.85 81.94 -14.20
C LEU A 58 -27.12 80.78 -15.17
N LEU A 59 -27.53 81.08 -16.41
CA LEU A 59 -27.74 80.05 -17.43
C LEU A 59 -26.44 79.35 -17.79
N SER A 60 -25.35 80.11 -17.95
CA SER A 60 -24.01 79.56 -18.21
C SER A 60 -23.52 78.70 -17.05
N GLU A 61 -23.68 79.15 -15.81
CA GLU A 61 -23.28 78.38 -14.61
C GLU A 61 -24.09 77.08 -14.49
N GLN A 62 -25.40 77.15 -14.73
CA GLN A 62 -26.27 75.97 -14.69
C GLN A 62 -25.91 74.97 -15.79
N GLN A 63 -25.51 75.45 -16.97
CA GLN A 63 -25.06 74.60 -18.06
C GLN A 63 -23.76 73.86 -17.69
N THR A 64 -22.77 74.56 -17.13
CA THR A 64 -21.54 73.93 -16.63
C THR A 64 -21.84 72.86 -15.57
N ARG A 65 -22.75 73.15 -14.64
CA ARG A 65 -23.11 72.20 -13.58
C ARG A 65 -23.79 70.94 -14.13
N VAL A 66 -24.59 71.07 -15.18
CA VAL A 66 -25.20 69.91 -15.86
C VAL A 66 -24.14 69.05 -16.55
N GLU A 67 -23.16 69.68 -17.19
CA GLU A 67 -22.03 68.98 -17.82
C GLU A 67 -21.19 68.21 -16.79
N GLU A 68 -20.89 68.83 -15.64
CA GLU A 68 -20.19 68.18 -14.52
C GLU A 68 -20.97 66.97 -13.96
N TYR A 69 -22.28 67.11 -13.73
CA TYR A 69 -23.11 66.00 -13.28
C TYR A 69 -23.19 64.88 -14.32
N SER A 70 -23.23 65.22 -15.60
CA SER A 70 -23.20 64.23 -16.69
C SER A 70 -21.89 63.45 -16.70
N ALA A 71 -20.75 64.14 -16.57
CA ALA A 71 -19.44 63.50 -16.52
C ALA A 71 -19.29 62.58 -15.30
N LEU A 72 -19.71 63.05 -14.12
CA LEU A 72 -19.69 62.26 -12.88
C LEU A 72 -20.60 61.02 -12.98
N SER A 73 -21.78 61.17 -13.59
CA SER A 73 -22.69 60.04 -13.83
C SER A 73 -22.08 59.00 -14.75
N GLU A 74 -21.32 59.41 -15.78
CA GLU A 74 -20.63 58.49 -16.68
C GLU A 74 -19.51 57.74 -15.97
N GLU A 75 -18.76 58.41 -15.08
CA GLU A 75 -17.73 57.77 -14.25
C GLU A 75 -18.32 56.71 -13.33
N TYR A 76 -19.43 57.01 -12.64
CA TYR A 76 -20.12 56.04 -11.80
C TYR A 76 -20.63 54.85 -12.61
N ALA A 77 -21.17 55.08 -13.81
CA ALA A 77 -21.58 53.99 -14.69
C ALA A 77 -20.40 53.07 -15.04
N LYS A 78 -19.24 53.62 -15.41
CA LYS A 78 -18.01 52.83 -15.67
C LYS A 78 -17.59 52.02 -14.45
N LYS A 79 -17.65 52.61 -13.25
CA LYS A 79 -17.30 51.92 -12.01
C LYS A 79 -18.26 50.78 -11.69
N ILE A 80 -19.56 50.97 -11.92
CA ILE A 80 -20.57 49.92 -11.75
C ILE A 80 -20.26 48.73 -12.67
N PHE A 81 -20.00 48.98 -13.96
CA PHE A 81 -19.67 47.91 -14.90
C PHE A 81 -18.39 47.15 -14.50
N ALA A 82 -17.34 47.86 -14.07
CA ALA A 82 -16.11 47.21 -13.63
C ALA A 82 -16.33 46.32 -12.40
N LEU A 83 -17.14 46.78 -11.44
CA LEU A 83 -17.48 46.00 -10.24
C LEU A 83 -18.37 44.81 -10.57
N GLU A 84 -19.31 44.95 -11.50
CA GLU A 84 -20.15 43.83 -11.96
C GLU A 84 -19.30 42.74 -12.64
N ASP A 85 -18.33 43.13 -13.46
CA ASP A 85 -17.39 42.20 -14.09
C ASP A 85 -16.51 41.48 -13.05
N GLU A 86 -16.00 42.21 -12.06
CA GLU A 86 -15.23 41.63 -10.95
C GLU A 86 -16.08 40.65 -10.12
N VAL A 87 -17.33 40.99 -9.82
CA VAL A 87 -18.26 40.11 -9.10
C VAL A 87 -18.52 38.84 -9.91
N ASN A 88 -18.73 38.95 -11.22
CA ASN A 88 -18.92 37.78 -12.08
C ASN A 88 -17.67 36.88 -12.10
N SER A 89 -16.48 37.47 -12.25
CA SER A 89 -15.20 36.72 -12.20
C SER A 89 -14.99 36.02 -10.85
N LEU A 90 -15.30 36.70 -9.74
CA LEU A 90 -15.21 36.11 -8.41
C LEU A 90 -16.21 34.97 -8.23
N ASN A 91 -17.43 35.12 -8.75
CA ASN A 91 -18.46 34.09 -8.68
C ASN A 91 -18.07 32.84 -9.49
N GLU A 92 -17.47 33.00 -10.66
CA GLU A 92 -16.92 31.88 -11.44
C GLU A 92 -15.80 31.15 -10.69
N LYS A 93 -14.88 31.89 -10.07
CA LYS A 93 -13.82 31.31 -9.22
C LYS A 93 -14.41 30.57 -8.02
N LEU A 94 -15.44 31.13 -7.38
CA LEU A 94 -16.11 30.51 -6.25
C LEU A 94 -16.73 29.16 -6.64
N ASN A 95 -17.47 29.13 -7.75
CA ASN A 95 -18.07 27.90 -8.26
C ASN A 95 -17.00 26.83 -8.60
N SER A 96 -15.88 27.24 -9.19
CA SER A 96 -14.77 26.34 -9.48
C SER A 96 -14.16 25.72 -8.21
N VAL A 97 -13.96 26.54 -7.17
CA VAL A 97 -13.46 26.07 -5.87
C VAL A 97 -14.47 25.15 -5.18
N GLU A 98 -15.77 25.45 -5.25
CA GLU A 98 -16.83 24.62 -4.68
C GLU A 98 -16.86 23.22 -5.31
N VAL A 99 -16.81 23.14 -6.65
CA VAL A 99 -16.70 21.87 -7.38
C VAL A 99 -15.41 21.13 -7.02
N GLY A 100 -14.29 21.85 -6.87
CA GLY A 100 -13.02 21.27 -6.42
C GLY A 100 -13.12 20.68 -5.00
N CYS A 101 -13.83 21.35 -4.10
CA CYS A 101 -14.05 20.91 -2.73
C CYS A 101 -14.93 19.66 -2.65
N GLU A 102 -16.00 19.59 -3.44
CA GLU A 102 -16.84 18.38 -3.54
C GLU A 102 -16.04 17.18 -4.04
N ARG A 103 -15.26 17.36 -5.12
CA ARG A 103 -14.38 16.30 -5.63
C ARG A 103 -13.35 15.85 -4.60
N ALA A 104 -12.76 16.77 -3.84
CA ALA A 104 -11.82 16.43 -2.78
C ALA A 104 -12.48 15.60 -1.67
N LYS A 105 -13.70 15.97 -1.27
CA LYS A 105 -14.48 15.22 -0.27
C LYS A 105 -14.82 13.81 -0.73
N ASP A 106 -15.15 13.62 -2.00
CA ASP A 106 -15.40 12.30 -2.57
C ASP A 106 -14.14 11.43 -2.55
N VAL A 107 -12.99 12.00 -2.93
CA VAL A 107 -11.69 11.32 -2.88
C VAL A 107 -11.31 10.98 -1.43
N GLU A 108 -11.51 11.88 -0.48
CA GLU A 108 -11.30 11.61 0.95
C GLU A 108 -12.16 10.44 1.43
N GLY A 109 -13.43 10.36 1.00
CA GLY A 109 -14.32 9.23 1.28
C GLY A 109 -13.79 7.91 0.72
N GLN A 110 -13.32 7.92 -0.54
CA GLN A 110 -12.74 6.73 -1.19
C GLN A 110 -11.45 6.27 -0.51
N ILE A 111 -10.56 7.20 -0.16
CA ILE A 111 -9.33 6.90 0.59
C ILE A 111 -9.67 6.31 1.96
N GLY A 112 -10.65 6.89 2.66
CA GLY A 112 -11.12 6.37 3.95
C GLY A 112 -11.59 4.92 3.86
N ALA A 113 -12.37 4.59 2.83
CA ALA A 113 -12.83 3.21 2.59
C ALA A 113 -11.65 2.27 2.25
N LEU A 114 -10.76 2.69 1.35
CA LEU A 114 -9.59 1.89 0.96
C LEU A 114 -8.66 1.59 2.14
N VAL A 115 -8.42 2.57 3.01
CA VAL A 115 -7.60 2.38 4.21
C VAL A 115 -8.24 1.37 5.15
N LEU A 116 -9.57 1.42 5.33
CA LEU A 116 -10.29 0.45 6.14
C LEU A 116 -10.15 -0.97 5.55
N ASP A 117 -10.34 -1.12 4.24
CA ASP A 117 -10.21 -2.40 3.53
C ASP A 117 -8.79 -2.96 3.63
N ALA A 118 -7.77 -2.12 3.44
CA ALA A 118 -6.37 -2.51 3.58
C ALA A 118 -6.05 -2.99 5.00
N LEU A 119 -6.58 -2.32 6.04
CA LEU A 119 -6.41 -2.74 7.42
C LEU A 119 -7.08 -4.09 7.69
N LEU A 120 -8.32 -4.28 7.24
CA LEU A 120 -9.04 -5.54 7.40
C LEU A 120 -8.33 -6.70 6.66
N TYR A 121 -7.83 -6.44 5.46
CA TYR A 121 -7.07 -7.40 4.68
C TYR A 121 -5.74 -7.77 5.34
N SER A 122 -4.99 -6.77 5.83
CA SER A 122 -3.79 -6.94 6.64
C SER A 122 -4.05 -7.83 7.86
N ASP A 123 -5.11 -7.53 8.61
CA ASP A 123 -5.51 -8.30 9.79
C ASP A 123 -5.83 -9.76 9.44
N LYS A 124 -6.49 -9.99 8.31
CA LYS A 124 -6.79 -11.33 7.80
C LYS A 124 -5.51 -12.09 7.48
N ILE A 125 -4.55 -11.47 6.80
CA ILE A 125 -3.24 -12.08 6.50
C ILE A 125 -2.52 -12.42 7.81
N ILE A 126 -2.45 -11.50 8.77
CA ILE A 126 -1.75 -11.72 10.04
C ILE A 126 -2.40 -12.88 10.82
N ARG A 127 -3.73 -12.94 10.88
CA ARG A 127 -4.44 -14.06 11.54
C ARG A 127 -4.17 -15.38 10.84
N SER A 128 -4.23 -15.41 9.51
CA SER A 128 -3.94 -16.61 8.71
C SER A 128 -2.50 -17.10 8.94
N ALA A 129 -1.52 -16.20 8.84
CA ALA A 129 -0.12 -16.49 9.08
C ALA A 129 0.11 -17.01 10.51
N LYS A 130 -0.52 -16.40 11.51
CA LYS A 130 -0.44 -16.85 12.91
C LYS A 130 -1.07 -18.23 13.12
N ALA A 131 -2.20 -18.51 12.48
CA ALA A 131 -2.84 -19.82 12.54
C ALA A 131 -1.97 -20.90 11.87
N SER A 132 -1.42 -20.60 10.69
CA SER A 132 -0.50 -21.49 9.97
C SER A 132 0.77 -21.77 10.78
N ALA A 133 1.40 -20.73 11.34
CA ALA A 133 2.59 -20.88 12.18
C ALA A 133 2.31 -21.73 13.43
N LYS A 134 1.14 -21.55 14.06
CA LYS A 134 0.70 -22.39 15.17
C LYS A 134 0.47 -23.83 14.74
N GLY A 135 -0.13 -24.05 13.57
CA GLY A 135 -0.33 -25.37 12.97
C GLY A 135 0.99 -26.09 12.76
N ILE A 136 1.94 -25.45 12.09
CA ILE A 136 3.29 -25.99 11.87
C ILE A 136 3.97 -26.27 13.21
N SER A 137 3.95 -25.33 14.16
CA SER A 137 4.57 -25.55 15.48
C SER A 137 4.00 -26.75 16.22
N ASN A 138 2.69 -26.98 16.14
CA ASN A 138 2.05 -28.15 16.74
C ASN A 138 2.46 -29.44 16.03
N GLN A 139 2.47 -29.43 14.70
CA GLN A 139 2.90 -30.59 13.90
C GLN A 139 4.37 -30.93 14.17
N THR A 140 5.27 -29.95 14.15
CA THR A 140 6.68 -30.14 14.50
C THR A 140 6.85 -30.69 15.91
N LYS A 141 6.08 -30.17 16.87
CA LYS A 141 6.10 -30.70 18.24
C LYS A 141 5.72 -32.19 18.25
N GLN A 142 4.64 -32.57 17.57
CA GLN A 142 4.20 -33.95 17.47
C GLN A 142 5.27 -34.85 16.81
N THR A 143 5.85 -34.43 15.68
CA THR A 143 6.90 -35.19 15.01
C THR A 143 8.13 -35.37 15.90
N ILE A 144 8.49 -34.38 16.71
CA ILE A 144 9.59 -34.51 17.68
C ILE A 144 9.22 -35.50 18.80
N GLU A 145 7.98 -35.47 19.30
CA GLU A 145 7.51 -36.42 20.31
C GLU A 145 7.52 -37.86 19.77
N GLU A 146 7.07 -38.07 18.53
CA GLU A 146 7.11 -39.36 17.84
C GLU A 146 8.56 -39.85 17.61
N ALA A 147 9.44 -38.97 17.14
CA ALA A 147 10.85 -39.30 16.95
C ALA A 147 11.56 -39.64 18.27
N ALA A 148 11.25 -38.92 19.36
CA ALA A 148 11.78 -39.23 20.69
C ALA A 148 11.31 -40.62 21.16
N SER A 149 10.02 -40.93 20.99
CA SER A 149 9.48 -42.26 21.32
C SER A 149 10.16 -43.38 20.52
N GLY A 150 10.40 -43.18 19.23
CA GLY A 150 11.09 -44.17 18.40
C GLY A 150 12.57 -44.36 18.80
N VAL A 151 13.23 -43.31 19.27
CA VAL A 151 14.60 -43.41 19.83
C VAL A 151 14.60 -44.20 21.14
N ASP A 152 13.61 -43.99 22.00
CA ASP A 152 13.46 -44.74 23.25
C ASP A 152 13.25 -46.24 22.96
N GLU A 153 12.41 -46.58 21.98
CA GLU A 153 12.16 -47.96 21.53
C GLU A 153 13.45 -48.62 21.00
N ILE A 154 14.21 -47.94 20.14
CA ILE A 154 15.52 -48.43 19.67
C ILE A 154 16.50 -48.62 20.84
N GLY A 155 16.46 -47.74 21.84
CA GLY A 155 17.28 -47.86 23.04
C GLY A 155 16.97 -49.12 23.85
N GLU A 156 15.69 -49.47 23.95
CA GLU A 156 15.22 -50.71 24.57
C GLU A 156 15.68 -51.94 23.78
N ASP A 157 15.49 -51.94 22.45
CA ASP A 157 15.95 -53.01 21.57
C ASP A 157 17.47 -53.24 21.65
N ILE A 158 18.27 -52.17 21.67
CA ILE A 158 19.73 -52.25 21.82
C ILE A 158 20.10 -52.85 23.17
N SER A 159 19.41 -52.45 24.24
CA SER A 159 19.65 -52.98 25.58
C SER A 159 19.37 -54.48 25.63
N GLN A 160 18.21 -54.90 25.09
CA GLN A 160 17.84 -56.31 25.01
C GLN A 160 18.83 -57.12 24.15
N MET A 161 19.25 -56.58 23.00
CA MET A 161 20.26 -57.21 22.15
C MET A 161 21.61 -57.35 22.86
N SER A 162 22.04 -56.34 23.62
CA SER A 162 23.27 -56.39 24.41
C SER A 162 23.21 -57.48 25.48
N ASP A 163 22.07 -57.63 26.16
CA ASP A 163 21.87 -58.69 27.16
C ASP A 163 21.95 -60.07 26.52
N ASN A 164 21.26 -60.26 25.39
CA ASN A 164 21.32 -61.51 24.61
C ASN A 164 22.74 -61.82 24.14
N PHE A 165 23.46 -60.83 23.62
CA PHE A 165 24.86 -61.00 23.22
C PHE A 165 25.75 -61.39 24.40
N GLY A 166 25.55 -60.76 25.57
CA GLY A 166 26.23 -61.11 26.81
C GLY A 166 26.03 -62.57 27.20
N VAL A 167 24.79 -63.08 27.11
CA VAL A 167 24.46 -64.49 27.34
C VAL A 167 25.18 -65.40 26.34
N VAL A 168 25.18 -65.06 25.05
CA VAL A 168 25.85 -65.84 24.00
C VAL A 168 27.36 -65.90 24.24
N VAL A 169 28.00 -64.77 24.58
CA VAL A 169 29.44 -64.71 24.87
C VAL A 169 29.78 -65.54 26.10
N ALA A 170 28.99 -65.44 27.18
CA ALA A 170 29.19 -66.25 28.38
C ALA A 170 29.09 -67.76 28.07
N SER A 171 28.13 -68.17 27.24
CA SER A 171 27.99 -69.54 26.78
C SER A 171 29.20 -70.01 25.97
N LEU A 172 29.70 -69.17 25.06
CA LEU A 172 30.90 -69.47 24.27
C LEU A 172 32.13 -69.65 25.15
N VAL A 173 32.35 -68.76 26.13
CA VAL A 173 33.44 -68.89 27.11
C VAL A 173 33.33 -70.19 27.89
N SER A 174 32.12 -70.56 28.34
CA SER A 174 31.88 -71.84 29.01
C SER A 174 32.25 -73.04 28.12
N LYS A 175 31.81 -73.04 26.86
CA LYS A 175 32.14 -74.10 25.89
C LYS A 175 33.64 -74.20 25.61
N ILE A 176 34.34 -73.08 25.49
CA ILE A 176 35.81 -73.04 25.33
C ILE A 176 36.50 -73.63 26.56
N ASN A 177 36.06 -73.27 27.77
CA ASN A 177 36.63 -73.82 29.00
C ASN A 177 36.41 -75.33 29.10
N SER A 178 35.19 -75.81 28.84
CA SER A 178 34.89 -77.24 28.80
C SER A 178 35.74 -77.98 27.77
N LEU A 179 35.89 -77.43 26.56
CA LEU A 179 36.75 -77.99 25.53
C LEU A 179 38.22 -78.03 25.99
N SER A 180 38.71 -76.97 26.62
CA SER A 180 40.06 -76.91 27.18
C SER A 180 40.26 -77.99 28.25
N THR A 181 39.31 -78.17 29.17
CA THR A 181 39.37 -79.23 30.19
C THR A 181 39.35 -80.61 29.56
N ASN A 182 38.51 -80.83 28.55
CA ASN A 182 38.48 -82.09 27.81
C ASN A 182 39.81 -82.36 27.10
N LEU A 183 40.39 -81.36 26.43
CA LEU A 183 41.69 -81.48 25.77
C LEU A 183 42.81 -81.76 26.77
N SER A 184 42.81 -81.09 27.93
CA SER A 184 43.74 -81.39 29.03
C SER A 184 43.58 -82.82 29.52
N SER A 185 42.35 -83.29 29.73
CA SER A 185 42.11 -84.69 30.15
C SER A 185 42.57 -85.70 29.10
N VAL A 186 42.39 -85.42 27.81
CA VAL A 186 42.91 -86.26 26.72
C VAL A 186 44.43 -86.27 26.74
N ALA A 187 45.07 -85.11 26.95
CA ALA A 187 46.53 -85.01 27.08
C ALA A 187 47.04 -85.80 28.30
N ASP A 188 46.41 -85.67 29.47
CA ASP A 188 46.77 -86.42 30.68
C ASP A 188 46.63 -87.94 30.47
N LYS A 189 45.56 -88.37 29.78
CA LYS A 189 45.37 -89.79 29.42
C LYS A 189 46.45 -90.30 28.47
N LEU A 190 46.85 -89.49 27.48
CA LEU A 190 47.94 -89.83 26.57
C LEU A 190 49.28 -89.94 27.31
N ASP A 191 49.57 -89.02 28.22
CA ASP A 191 50.78 -89.06 29.07
C ASP A 191 50.81 -90.34 29.93
N SER A 192 49.67 -90.72 30.53
CA SER A 192 49.57 -91.97 31.30
C SER A 192 49.63 -93.24 30.45
N GLN A 193 49.22 -93.19 29.18
CA GLN A 193 49.40 -94.31 28.24
C GLN A 193 50.85 -94.43 27.78
N GLU A 194 51.61 -93.34 27.71
CA GLU A 194 53.04 -93.38 27.43
C GLU A 194 53.80 -94.11 28.56
N ASP A 195 53.37 -93.94 29.82
CA ASP A 195 53.88 -94.70 30.97
C ASP A 195 53.47 -96.20 30.96
N GLU A 196 52.25 -96.56 30.51
CA GLU A 196 51.81 -97.97 30.40
C GLU A 196 52.49 -98.74 29.26
N ILE A 197 52.89 -98.06 28.17
CA ILE A 197 53.63 -98.68 27.06
C ILE A 197 55.05 -99.08 27.49
N ASP A 198 55.64 -98.38 28.48
CA ASP A 198 56.95 -98.73 29.03
C ASP A 198 56.89 -99.95 30.00
N GLU A 199 55.72 -100.22 30.61
CA GLU A 199 55.52 -101.38 31.51
C GLU A 199 55.19 -102.69 30.75
N HIS A 200 54.60 -102.59 29.56
CA HIS A 200 54.49 -103.71 28.61
C HIS A 200 55.77 -103.89 27.79
N GLN A 201 56.86 -104.33 28.45
CA GLN A 201 57.96 -104.97 27.75
C GLN A 201 57.41 -106.11 26.89
N PHE A 202 57.52 -105.96 25.56
CA PHE A 202 57.40 -107.08 24.62
C PHE A 202 58.36 -108.18 25.06
N THR A 203 57.83 -109.23 25.69
CA THR A 203 58.62 -110.42 26.02
C THR A 203 58.76 -111.26 24.75
N PHE A 204 59.96 -111.26 24.18
CA PHE A 204 60.30 -112.09 23.03
C PHE A 204 60.44 -113.56 23.49
N GLY A 205 59.68 -114.46 22.88
CA GLY A 205 59.89 -115.90 23.05
C GLY A 205 61.16 -116.38 22.33
N GLU A 206 61.73 -117.50 22.79
CA GLU A 206 63.04 -118.06 22.38
C GLU A 206 63.17 -118.42 20.87
N ASN A 207 62.10 -118.24 20.08
CA ASN A 207 62.07 -118.47 18.63
C ASN A 207 61.75 -117.22 17.79
N GLY A 208 61.72 -116.02 18.38
CA GLY A 208 61.46 -114.77 17.66
C GLY A 208 59.99 -114.49 17.33
N GLU A 209 59.04 -115.24 17.90
CA GLU A 209 57.62 -114.93 17.80
C GLU A 209 57.19 -113.95 18.92
N VAL A 210 56.55 -112.85 18.52
CA VAL A 210 55.90 -111.91 19.42
C VAL A 210 54.57 -112.51 19.86
N LYS A 211 54.45 -112.86 21.14
CA LYS A 211 53.14 -113.24 21.72
C LYS A 211 52.33 -111.98 21.98
N LEU A 212 51.32 -111.77 21.16
CA LEU A 212 50.27 -110.79 21.44
C LEU A 212 49.46 -111.26 22.66
N PRO A 213 49.09 -110.36 23.59
CA PRO A 213 48.11 -110.70 24.62
C PRO A 213 46.79 -111.11 23.95
N SER A 214 46.15 -112.15 24.50
CA SER A 214 44.85 -112.61 24.03
C SER A 214 43.80 -111.58 24.42
N LEU A 215 43.30 -110.83 23.43
CA LEU A 215 42.11 -110.00 23.60
C LEU A 215 40.94 -110.90 23.98
N THR A 216 40.36 -110.66 25.15
CA THR A 216 39.07 -111.23 25.55
C THR A 216 37.96 -110.25 25.19
N ASP A 217 36.77 -110.77 24.86
CA ASP A 217 35.60 -109.98 24.43
C ASP A 217 35.11 -108.92 25.45
N GLU A 218 35.75 -108.78 26.62
CA GLU A 218 35.50 -107.71 27.60
C GLU A 218 36.32 -106.43 27.35
N ASP A 219 37.34 -106.44 26.47
CA ASP A 219 38.15 -105.25 26.15
C ASP A 219 37.49 -104.32 25.12
N PHE A 220 36.42 -104.76 24.47
CA PHE A 220 35.49 -103.90 23.74
C PHE A 220 34.29 -103.63 24.63
N GLY A 221 34.49 -102.81 25.67
CA GLY A 221 33.38 -102.20 26.38
C GLY A 221 32.46 -101.53 25.35
N ASP A 222 31.17 -101.87 25.42
CA ASP A 222 30.13 -101.24 24.62
C ASP A 222 30.36 -99.72 24.64
N SER A 223 30.78 -99.20 23.49
CA SER A 223 30.54 -97.81 23.17
C SER A 223 29.03 -97.70 23.20
N ASP A 224 28.47 -97.32 24.35
CA ASP A 224 27.19 -96.66 24.42
C ASP A 224 27.29 -95.56 23.36
N GLY A 225 26.67 -95.85 22.22
CA GLY A 225 26.42 -94.91 21.15
C GLY A 225 25.48 -93.86 21.70
N SER A 226 26.01 -93.04 22.60
CA SER A 226 25.54 -91.70 22.86
C SER A 226 25.85 -90.92 21.59
N ASP A 227 25.08 -91.25 20.55
CA ASP A 227 24.64 -90.28 19.58
C ASP A 227 24.32 -89.03 20.39
N ILE A 228 24.96 -87.92 20.04
CA ILE A 228 24.68 -86.63 20.65
C ILE A 228 23.23 -86.32 20.30
N GLU A 229 22.29 -86.80 21.12
CA GLU A 229 20.89 -86.47 21.06
C GLU A 229 20.78 -85.03 21.54
N ILE A 230 20.82 -84.11 20.58
CA ILE A 230 20.39 -82.74 20.79
C ILE A 230 18.91 -82.83 21.14
N SER A 231 18.54 -82.42 22.36
CA SER A 231 17.16 -82.53 22.81
C SER A 231 16.24 -81.65 21.97
N ASP A 232 14.99 -82.07 21.75
CA ASP A 232 13.98 -81.25 21.08
C ASP A 232 13.79 -79.87 21.75
N GLU A 233 14.10 -79.78 23.04
CA GLU A 233 14.12 -78.53 23.82
C GLU A 233 15.27 -77.59 23.39
N GLU A 234 16.47 -78.12 23.14
CA GLU A 234 17.61 -77.35 22.64
C GLU A 234 17.40 -76.91 21.18
N ILE A 235 16.78 -77.75 20.36
CA ILE A 235 16.36 -77.39 18.99
C ILE A 235 15.27 -76.33 19.03
N SER A 236 14.26 -76.48 19.90
CA SER A 236 13.19 -75.50 20.11
C SER A 236 13.71 -74.16 20.61
N ASN A 237 14.68 -74.16 21.53
CA ASN A 237 15.33 -72.93 22.00
C ASN A 237 16.15 -72.26 20.89
N LEU A 238 16.86 -73.02 20.04
CA LEU A 238 17.56 -72.46 18.88
C LEU A 238 16.59 -71.88 17.84
N VAL A 239 15.47 -72.56 17.59
CA VAL A 239 14.42 -72.12 16.65
C VAL A 239 13.65 -70.92 17.20
N ASN A 240 13.40 -70.85 18.51
CA ASN A 240 12.78 -69.68 19.14
C ASN A 240 13.72 -68.47 19.16
N VAL A 241 15.04 -68.65 19.30
CA VAL A 241 16.00 -67.55 19.13
C VAL A 241 16.03 -67.05 17.69
N LEU A 242 15.89 -67.95 16.70
CA LEU A 242 15.81 -67.58 15.28
C LEU A 242 14.45 -66.99 14.88
N ASN A 243 13.35 -67.40 15.51
CA ASN A 243 12.00 -66.89 15.27
C ASN A 243 11.64 -65.65 16.11
N ALA A 244 12.28 -65.44 17.26
CA ALA A 244 12.18 -64.21 18.06
C ALA A 244 12.97 -63.04 17.43
N GLY A 245 13.88 -63.35 16.49
CA GLY A 245 14.23 -62.44 15.40
C GLY A 245 13.07 -62.31 14.42
N GLY A 246 11.89 -61.96 14.93
CA GLY A 246 10.69 -61.69 14.16
C GLY A 246 11.10 -60.81 13.00
N GLY A 247 10.83 -61.29 11.79
CA GLY A 247 11.36 -60.75 10.55
C GLY A 247 11.48 -59.25 10.64
N LEU A 248 12.72 -58.77 10.53
CA LEU A 248 13.05 -57.37 10.29
C LEU A 248 12.38 -56.98 8.97
N ASP A 249 11.07 -56.76 9.03
CA ASP A 249 10.31 -56.01 8.05
C ASP A 249 10.76 -54.56 8.28
N PHE A 250 11.97 -54.28 7.77
CA PHE A 250 12.37 -52.93 7.46
C PHE A 250 11.38 -52.43 6.42
N LYS A 251 10.23 -51.96 6.88
CA LYS A 251 9.40 -51.04 6.13
C LYS A 251 10.20 -49.74 6.06
N PHE A 252 11.15 -49.75 5.13
CA PHE A 252 11.62 -48.54 4.51
C PHE A 252 10.42 -48.01 3.74
N THR A 253 9.54 -47.27 4.41
CA THR A 253 8.68 -46.31 3.73
C THR A 253 9.65 -45.34 3.08
N ALA A 254 9.93 -45.58 1.80
CA ALA A 254 10.44 -44.54 0.94
C ALA A 254 9.56 -43.31 1.16
N PRO A 255 10.13 -42.09 1.20
CA PRO A 255 9.29 -40.91 1.15
C PRO A 255 8.47 -41.03 -0.14
N ASP A 256 7.15 -41.05 -0.01
CA ASP A 256 6.22 -41.01 -1.13
C ASP A 256 6.56 -39.75 -1.95
N GLU A 257 7.37 -39.92 -2.99
CA GLU A 257 7.41 -39.00 -4.11
C GLU A 257 6.17 -39.30 -4.95
N ASP A 258 5.34 -38.27 -5.05
CA ASP A 258 4.17 -38.10 -5.90
C ASP A 258 2.89 -38.85 -5.49
N GLU A 259 1.97 -38.11 -4.86
CA GLU A 259 0.64 -37.97 -5.47
C GLU A 259 0.03 -36.60 -5.13
N ALA A 260 -0.24 -35.86 -6.20
CA ALA A 260 -0.91 -34.59 -6.24
C ALA A 260 -2.30 -34.68 -5.58
N ALA A 261 -2.55 -33.81 -4.61
CA ALA A 261 -3.89 -33.50 -4.14
C ALA A 261 -4.06 -31.98 -4.06
N ASP A 262 -4.75 -31.46 -5.08
CA ASP A 262 -5.51 -30.21 -5.13
C ASP A 262 -4.92 -28.98 -4.44
N ILE A 263 -4.07 -28.28 -5.19
CA ILE A 263 -4.11 -26.83 -5.19
C ILE A 263 -4.82 -26.43 -6.48
N GLU A 264 -6.13 -26.22 -6.39
CA GLU A 264 -6.87 -25.46 -7.40
C GLU A 264 -6.16 -24.10 -7.58
N PRO A 265 -5.71 -23.72 -8.79
CA PRO A 265 -5.42 -22.34 -9.08
C PRO A 265 -6.77 -21.68 -9.38
N ASP A 266 -7.42 -21.16 -8.35
CA ASP A 266 -8.66 -20.43 -8.53
C ASP A 266 -8.37 -19.08 -9.20
N GLY A 267 -8.41 -19.13 -10.54
CA GLY A 267 -8.88 -18.10 -11.45
C GLY A 267 -8.40 -16.67 -11.24
N VAL A 268 -7.22 -16.34 -11.76
CA VAL A 268 -6.92 -14.99 -12.26
C VAL A 268 -6.47 -15.06 -13.72
N HIS A 269 -7.42 -15.45 -14.58
CA HIS A 269 -7.41 -15.06 -15.99
C HIS A 269 -8.84 -14.69 -16.40
N SER A 270 -9.19 -13.41 -16.24
CA SER A 270 -10.04 -12.73 -17.20
C SER A 270 -9.13 -11.80 -17.99
N GLU A 271 -8.60 -12.33 -19.10
CA GLU A 271 -8.27 -11.52 -20.25
C GLU A 271 -9.55 -10.79 -20.67
N GLU A 272 -9.65 -9.51 -20.34
CA GLU A 272 -10.52 -8.60 -21.08
C GLU A 272 -9.62 -7.74 -21.96
N ALA A 273 -9.85 -7.88 -23.26
CA ALA A 273 -9.08 -7.27 -24.32
C ALA A 273 -9.00 -5.75 -24.15
N VAL A 274 -7.80 -5.25 -23.91
CA VAL A 274 -7.50 -3.83 -24.13
C VAL A 274 -7.43 -3.63 -25.64
N THR A 275 -8.50 -3.11 -26.21
CA THR A 275 -8.48 -2.54 -27.56
C THR A 275 -7.51 -1.36 -27.55
N GLU A 276 -6.34 -1.54 -28.16
CA GLU A 276 -5.45 -0.45 -28.54
C GLU A 276 -6.16 0.44 -29.57
N GLU A 277 -6.77 1.54 -29.12
CA GLU A 277 -6.92 2.71 -29.97
C GLU A 277 -5.61 3.51 -29.95
N PRO A 278 -5.12 3.98 -31.10
CA PRO A 278 -3.91 4.78 -31.14
C PRO A 278 -4.18 6.16 -30.52
N VAL A 279 -3.59 6.41 -29.35
CA VAL A 279 -3.45 7.77 -28.80
C VAL A 279 -2.61 8.57 -29.80
N LYS A 280 -3.24 9.55 -30.44
CA LYS A 280 -2.55 10.54 -31.25
C LYS A 280 -1.56 11.29 -30.36
N SER A 281 -0.29 11.19 -30.71
CA SER A 281 0.77 12.04 -30.18
C SER A 281 0.60 13.44 -30.76
N ASP A 282 -0.01 14.35 -30.00
CA ASP A 282 0.08 15.79 -30.23
C ASP A 282 -0.11 16.44 -28.85
N GLU A 283 0.97 16.56 -28.06
CA GLU A 283 1.08 17.50 -26.91
C GLU A 283 2.46 17.42 -26.20
N SER A 284 3.55 17.19 -26.94
CA SER A 284 4.90 17.26 -26.36
C SER A 284 5.52 18.66 -26.36
N GLU A 285 4.77 19.72 -26.65
CA GLU A 285 5.32 21.09 -26.70
C GLU A 285 5.11 21.94 -25.43
N ASP A 286 4.18 21.57 -24.53
CA ASP A 286 3.80 22.51 -23.45
C ASP A 286 4.58 22.37 -22.12
N ILE A 287 5.38 21.30 -21.95
CA ILE A 287 6.14 21.11 -20.70
C ILE A 287 7.41 21.98 -20.67
N SER A 288 7.89 22.44 -21.83
CA SER A 288 9.10 23.27 -21.91
C SER A 288 8.85 24.75 -21.58
N GLU A 289 7.63 25.26 -21.71
CA GLU A 289 7.32 26.66 -21.36
C GLU A 289 7.03 26.84 -19.87
N LEU A 290 6.41 25.84 -19.22
CA LEU A 290 6.14 25.86 -17.78
C LEU A 290 7.41 25.82 -16.92
N THR A 291 8.50 25.21 -17.42
CA THR A 291 9.79 25.16 -16.73
C THR A 291 10.63 26.42 -16.94
N LYS A 292 10.53 27.10 -18.08
CA LYS A 292 11.20 28.40 -18.30
C LYS A 292 10.65 29.51 -17.40
N LYS A 293 9.34 29.52 -17.17
CA LYS A 293 8.70 30.55 -16.32
C LYS A 293 9.02 30.42 -14.83
N PHE A 294 9.43 29.22 -14.38
CA PHE A 294 9.81 28.97 -12.98
C PHE A 294 11.29 29.22 -12.66
N LEU A 295 12.17 29.26 -13.68
CA LEU A 295 13.62 29.42 -13.48
C LEU A 295 14.16 30.83 -13.75
N GLY A 296 13.34 31.76 -14.23
CA GLY A 296 13.73 33.17 -14.33
C GLY A 296 14.96 33.41 -15.21
N GLU A 297 15.02 32.73 -16.35
CA GLU A 297 15.91 33.11 -17.46
C GLU A 297 15.03 33.68 -18.58
N ASP A 298 15.31 34.94 -18.95
CA ASP A 298 14.54 35.77 -19.90
C ASP A 298 14.30 35.11 -21.27
#